data_AF-A0AAJ1IFP9-F1
#
_entry.id   AF-A0AAJ1IFP9-F1
#
_cell.length_a   1.000
_cell.length_b   1.000
_cell.length_c   1.000
_cell.angle_alpha   90.00
_cell.angle_beta   90.00
_cell.angle_gamma   90.00
#
_symmetry.space_group_name_H-M   'P 1'
#
loop_
_entity.id
_entity.type
_entity.pdbx_description
1 polymer ?
#
loop_
_entity_poly.entity_id
_entity_poly.type
_entity_poly.pdbx_seq_one_letter_code
_entity_poly.pdbx_strand_id
1 'polypeptide(L)'
;MAHHDHDRNDIGREHPANHPGQIIGALLFFAVQVADNFFFRLTLIPIRNMYLQIPIAAVIIIIAVYMIRTGLTTVFEERRDPPEVISKGVFSRVRHPVYSGAMMIMLGILVTGPSGAAFGILVLNFIFYNSMASYEESLLIKMFGNEYLEYMETAGRWLPKFRKPAA
;
A
#
# COMPACT_ATOMS: atom_id res chain seq x y z
N MET A 1 -20.05 -12.99 36.84
CA MET A 1 -18.76 -13.24 36.17
C MET A 1 -18.97 -12.93 34.70
N ALA A 2 -18.98 -11.65 34.33
CA ALA A 2 -19.28 -11.17 32.98
C ALA A 2 -18.66 -9.78 32.81
N HIS A 3 -17.37 -9.73 32.48
CA HIS A 3 -16.68 -8.51 32.07
C HIS A 3 -15.44 -8.95 31.29
N HIS A 4 -15.50 -8.98 29.96
CA HIS A 4 -14.33 -8.79 29.06
C HIS A 4 -14.65 -8.82 27.55
N ASP A 5 -15.89 -8.57 27.11
CA ASP A 5 -16.23 -8.57 25.67
C ASP A 5 -16.24 -7.18 25.00
N HIS A 6 -16.10 -6.08 25.76
CA HIS A 6 -16.23 -4.73 25.20
C HIS A 6 -14.94 -4.14 24.59
N ASP A 7 -13.75 -4.62 24.94
CA ASP A 7 -12.48 -4.09 24.40
C ASP A 7 -12.10 -4.67 23.03
N ARG A 8 -12.68 -5.80 22.61
CA ARG A 8 -12.26 -6.52 21.41
C ARG A 8 -12.73 -5.89 20.10
N ASN A 9 -13.72 -4.99 20.16
CA ASN A 9 -14.34 -4.35 18.99
C ASN A 9 -13.68 -3.02 18.58
N ASP A 10 -12.75 -2.48 19.38
CA ASP A 10 -12.10 -1.20 19.12
C ASP A 10 -10.70 -1.33 18.51
N ILE A 11 -10.09 -2.52 18.59
CA ILE A 11 -8.64 -2.69 18.38
C ILE A 11 -8.30 -3.11 16.94
N GLY A 12 -9.26 -3.70 16.21
CA GLY A 12 -9.18 -3.96 14.77
C GLY A 12 -9.84 -2.88 13.91
N ARG A 13 -10.24 -1.76 14.51
CA ARG A 13 -10.72 -0.61 13.74
C ARG A 13 -9.51 0.05 13.10
N GLU A 14 -9.32 -0.20 11.80
CA GLU A 14 -8.62 0.77 10.96
C GLU A 14 -9.18 2.15 11.33
N HIS A 15 -8.30 3.07 11.72
CA HIS A 15 -8.72 4.39 12.19
C HIS A 15 -9.71 4.95 11.14
N PRO A 16 -10.95 5.34 11.52
CA PRO A 16 -12.05 5.55 10.58
C PRO A 16 -11.77 6.67 9.55
N ALA A 17 -10.75 7.49 9.80
CA ALA A 17 -10.25 8.53 8.90
C ALA A 17 -9.24 8.04 7.83
N ASN A 18 -8.81 6.78 7.85
CA ASN A 18 -7.78 6.26 6.95
C ASN A 18 -8.30 6.05 5.54
N HIS A 19 -9.44 5.36 5.39
CA HIS A 19 -10.05 5.12 4.08
C HIS A 19 -10.41 6.42 3.36
N PRO A 20 -11.02 7.43 4.02
CA PRO A 20 -11.25 8.73 3.41
C PRO A 20 -9.95 9.40 2.96
N GLY A 21 -8.90 9.40 3.79
CA GLY A 21 -7.61 10.01 3.46
C GLY A 21 -6.95 9.38 2.23
N GLN A 22 -6.97 8.06 2.13
CA GLN A 22 -6.44 7.32 0.97
C GLN A 22 -7.21 7.64 -0.32
N ILE A 23 -8.54 7.68 -0.24
CA ILE A 23 -9.40 8.00 -1.39
C ILE A 23 -9.19 9.46 -1.81
N ILE A 24 -9.16 10.40 -0.86
CA ILE A 24 -8.93 11.82 -1.14
C ILE A 24 -7.56 12.02 -1.79
N GLY A 25 -6.51 11.41 -1.23
CA GLY A 25 -5.15 11.50 -1.77
C GLY A 25 -5.04 10.92 -3.18
N ALA A 26 -5.73 9.80 -3.44
CA ALA A 26 -5.80 9.19 -4.76
C ALA A 26 -6.57 10.07 -5.77
N LEU A 27 -7.75 10.56 -5.40
CA LEU A 27 -8.56 11.44 -6.24
C LEU A 27 -7.82 12.74 -6.57
N LEU A 28 -7.12 13.32 -5.60
CA LEU A 28 -6.28 14.49 -5.80
C LEU A 28 -5.15 14.19 -6.79
N PHE A 29 -4.46 13.06 -6.62
CA PHE A 29 -3.43 12.61 -7.57
C PHE A 29 -3.99 12.49 -8.99
N PHE A 30 -5.12 11.80 -9.16
CA PHE A 30 -5.77 11.63 -10.46
C PHE A 30 -6.20 12.96 -11.08
N ALA A 31 -6.80 13.85 -10.28
CA ALA A 31 -7.23 15.16 -10.75
C ALA A 31 -6.05 16.01 -11.24
N VAL A 32 -4.95 16.05 -10.49
CA VAL A 32 -3.73 16.77 -10.87
C VAL A 32 -3.09 16.16 -12.12
N GLN A 33 -2.99 14.82 -12.17
CA GLN A 33 -2.44 14.10 -13.31
C GLN A 33 -3.24 14.37 -14.59
N VAL A 34 -4.57 14.28 -14.53
CA VAL A 34 -5.43 14.56 -15.69
C VAL A 34 -5.32 16.04 -16.06
N ALA A 35 -5.40 16.96 -15.10
CA ALA A 35 -5.29 18.39 -15.38
C ALA A 35 -3.95 18.74 -16.07
N ASP A 36 -2.84 18.18 -15.60
CA ASP A 36 -1.51 18.44 -16.20
C ASP A 36 -1.39 17.90 -17.63
N ASN A 37 -1.95 16.70 -17.87
CA ASN A 37 -1.98 16.10 -19.21
C ASN A 37 -2.82 16.90 -20.22
N PHE A 38 -3.89 17.56 -19.78
CA PHE A 38 -4.79 18.32 -20.65
C PHE A 38 -4.39 19.80 -20.82
N PHE A 39 -4.01 20.47 -19.73
CA PHE A 39 -3.89 21.94 -19.70
C PHE A 39 -2.45 22.43 -19.77
N PHE A 40 -1.56 21.83 -18.99
CA PHE A 40 -0.29 22.46 -18.67
C PHE A 40 0.87 21.98 -19.53
N ARG A 41 0.76 20.79 -20.16
CA ARG A 41 1.84 20.18 -20.97
C ARG A 41 3.23 20.29 -20.30
N LEU A 42 3.30 20.25 -18.96
CA LEU A 42 4.55 20.17 -18.18
C LEU A 42 5.16 18.76 -18.26
N THR A 43 4.92 18.06 -19.37
CA THR A 43 5.30 16.67 -19.55
C THR A 43 6.81 16.58 -19.58
N LEU A 44 7.40 15.97 -18.56
CA LEU A 44 8.84 15.81 -18.41
C LEU A 44 9.45 14.95 -19.53
N ILE A 45 8.62 14.16 -20.23
CA ILE A 45 9.00 13.30 -21.36
C ILE A 45 7.94 13.45 -22.46
N PRO A 46 8.29 13.79 -23.71
CA PRO A 46 7.30 13.95 -24.78
C PRO A 46 6.51 12.64 -25.02
N ILE A 47 5.21 12.79 -25.31
CA ILE A 47 4.19 11.74 -25.56
C ILE A 47 4.59 10.76 -26.70
N ARG A 48 5.70 11.04 -27.40
CA ARG A 48 6.29 10.23 -28.46
C ARG A 48 6.62 8.78 -28.05
N ASN A 49 6.79 8.49 -26.76
CA ASN A 49 7.14 7.16 -26.25
C ASN A 49 5.94 6.37 -25.68
N MET A 50 4.70 6.72 -26.04
CA MET A 50 3.47 6.06 -25.55
C MET A 50 3.50 4.53 -25.71
N TYR A 51 4.04 4.03 -26.83
CA TYR A 51 4.15 2.59 -27.10
C TYR A 51 5.02 1.83 -26.10
N LEU A 52 5.96 2.49 -25.43
CA LEU A 52 6.81 1.90 -24.39
C LEU A 52 6.23 2.14 -22.99
N GLN A 53 5.64 3.31 -22.75
CA GLN A 53 5.07 3.69 -21.46
C GLN A 53 3.85 2.83 -21.09
N ILE A 54 2.97 2.55 -22.06
CA ILE A 54 1.73 1.79 -21.81
C ILE A 54 2.01 0.35 -21.36
N PRO A 55 2.89 -0.45 -22.01
CA PRO A 55 3.25 -1.77 -21.51
C PRO A 55 3.88 -1.74 -20.12
N ILE A 56 4.77 -0.77 -19.86
CA ILE A 56 5.42 -0.62 -18.55
C ILE A 56 4.37 -0.32 -17.47
N ALA A 57 3.49 0.66 -17.73
CA ALA A 57 2.40 1.01 -16.82
C ALA A 57 1.47 -0.17 -16.58
N ALA A 58 1.12 -0.93 -17.64
CA ALA A 58 0.28 -2.12 -17.53
C ALA A 58 0.92 -3.19 -16.64
N VAL A 59 2.22 -3.47 -16.81
CA VAL A 59 2.94 -4.42 -15.95
C VAL A 59 2.92 -3.97 -14.49
N ILE A 60 3.21 -2.69 -14.23
CA ILE A 60 3.18 -2.13 -12.88
C ILE A 60 1.79 -2.29 -12.25
N ILE A 61 0.73 -1.93 -13.00
CA ILE A 61 -0.66 -2.01 -12.52
C ILE A 61 -1.09 -3.46 -12.29
N ILE A 62 -0.71 -4.40 -13.16
CA ILE A 62 -1.01 -5.83 -12.98
C ILE A 62 -0.41 -6.35 -11.68
N ILE A 63 0.87 -6.04 -11.42
CA ILE A 63 1.54 -6.42 -10.17
C ILE A 63 0.84 -5.78 -8.97
N ALA A 64 0.48 -4.50 -9.09
CA ALA A 64 -0.20 -3.77 -8.03
C ALA A 64 -1.58 -4.37 -7.68
N VAL A 65 -2.39 -4.69 -8.70
CA VAL A 65 -3.71 -5.32 -8.53
C VAL A 65 -3.55 -6.70 -7.89
N TYR A 66 -2.54 -7.47 -8.30
CA TYR A 66 -2.23 -8.76 -7.68
C TYR A 66 -1.90 -8.60 -6.18
N MET A 67 -1.05 -7.62 -5.82
CA MET A 67 -0.70 -7.34 -4.42
C MET A 67 -1.90 -6.89 -3.59
N ILE A 68 -2.75 -6.02 -4.14
CA ILE A 68 -3.95 -5.54 -3.44
C ILE A 68 -4.94 -6.70 -3.24
N ARG A 69 -5.24 -7.46 -4.29
CA ARG A 69 -6.20 -8.57 -4.18
C ARG A 69 -5.75 -9.60 -3.17
N THR A 70 -4.52 -10.09 -3.28
CA THR A 70 -3.97 -11.07 -2.33
C THR A 70 -3.85 -10.51 -0.91
N GLY A 71 -3.51 -9.22 -0.77
CA GLY A 71 -3.49 -8.53 0.51
C GLY A 71 -4.85 -8.50 1.18
N LEU A 72 -5.87 -8.04 0.45
CA LEU A 72 -7.24 -7.93 0.95
C LEU A 72 -7.86 -9.30 1.27
N THR A 73 -7.70 -10.30 0.41
CA THR A 73 -8.24 -11.64 0.67
C THR A 73 -7.66 -12.25 1.94
N THR A 74 -6.34 -12.12 2.16
CA THR A 74 -5.68 -12.70 3.34
C THR A 74 -6.08 -12.00 4.64
N VAL A 75 -6.40 -10.70 4.59
CA VAL A 75 -6.81 -9.90 5.76
C VAL A 75 -8.30 -10.08 6.08
N PHE A 76 -9.18 -10.09 5.07
CA PHE A 76 -10.62 -10.06 5.28
C PHE A 76 -11.31 -11.43 5.22
N GLU A 77 -10.79 -12.39 4.44
CA GLU A 77 -11.44 -13.69 4.26
C GLU A 77 -10.95 -14.73 5.28
N GLU A 78 -9.68 -14.64 5.71
CA GLU A 78 -9.12 -15.54 6.71
C GLU A 78 -9.43 -15.03 8.13
N ARG A 79 -10.64 -15.33 8.62
CA ARG A 79 -10.96 -15.20 10.05
C ARG A 79 -10.10 -16.18 10.85
N ARG A 80 -9.26 -15.66 11.73
CA ARG A 80 -8.40 -16.46 12.60
C ARG A 80 -8.77 -16.21 14.06
N ASP A 81 -9.06 -17.30 14.76
CA ASP A 81 -9.33 -17.31 16.20
C ASP A 81 -8.53 -18.48 16.81
N PRO A 82 -7.45 -18.21 17.58
CA PRO A 82 -7.00 -16.90 18.06
C PRO A 82 -6.38 -16.01 16.95
N PRO A 83 -6.29 -14.69 17.15
CA PRO A 83 -5.52 -13.80 16.27
C PRO A 83 -4.06 -14.25 16.19
N GLU A 84 -3.49 -14.30 14.99
CA GLU A 84 -2.08 -14.65 14.73
C GLU A 84 -1.44 -13.71 13.72
N VAL A 85 -0.10 -13.62 13.71
CA VAL A 85 0.62 -12.79 12.74
C VAL A 85 0.55 -13.42 11.34
N ILE A 86 0.00 -12.66 10.40
CA ILE A 86 -0.08 -13.07 8.99
C ILE A 86 1.30 -12.92 8.33
N SER A 87 1.99 -14.04 8.13
CA SER A 87 3.33 -14.08 7.50
C SER A 87 3.41 -14.93 6.24
N LYS A 88 2.26 -15.39 5.71
CA LYS A 88 2.17 -16.28 4.54
C LYS A 88 1.82 -15.53 3.25
N GLY A 89 2.06 -16.17 2.11
CA GLY A 89 1.72 -15.59 0.80
C GLY A 89 2.49 -14.31 0.52
N VAL A 90 1.79 -13.24 0.10
CA VAL A 90 2.43 -11.94 -0.17
C VAL A 90 2.97 -11.27 1.11
N PHE A 91 2.34 -11.53 2.26
CA PHE A 91 2.79 -11.04 3.56
C PHE A 91 4.16 -11.59 3.96
N SER A 92 4.59 -12.74 3.42
CA SER A 92 5.95 -13.27 3.67
C SER A 92 7.07 -12.35 3.17
N ARG A 93 6.78 -11.46 2.23
CA ARG A 93 7.78 -10.57 1.61
C ARG A 93 7.52 -9.09 1.88
N VAL A 94 6.25 -8.69 1.98
CA VAL A 94 5.82 -7.30 2.14
C VAL A 94 4.77 -7.21 3.25
N ARG A 95 5.00 -6.37 4.26
CA ARG A 95 4.06 -6.19 5.39
C ARG A 95 2.79 -5.46 5.02
N HIS A 96 2.88 -4.52 4.08
CA HIS A 96 1.78 -3.65 3.66
C HIS A 96 1.48 -3.78 2.16
N PRO A 97 1.06 -4.96 1.66
CA PRO A 97 0.91 -5.20 0.22
C PRO A 97 -0.18 -4.34 -0.43
N VAL A 98 -1.24 -3.98 0.32
CA VAL A 98 -2.31 -3.10 -0.16
C VAL A 98 -1.78 -1.67 -0.36
N TYR A 99 -1.00 -1.15 0.58
CA TYR A 99 -0.38 0.18 0.48
C TYR A 99 0.66 0.26 -0.63
N SER A 100 1.52 -0.75 -0.72
CA SER A 100 2.46 -0.87 -1.83
C SER A 100 1.75 -0.93 -3.18
N GLY A 101 0.68 -1.72 -3.30
CA GLY A 101 -0.11 -1.78 -4.52
C GLY A 101 -0.78 -0.45 -4.87
N ALA A 102 -1.35 0.27 -3.89
CA ALA A 102 -1.94 1.59 -4.13
C ALA A 102 -0.89 2.60 -4.68
N MET A 103 0.32 2.61 -4.10
CA MET A 103 1.42 3.43 -4.61
C MET A 103 1.88 3.01 -6.00
N MET A 104 1.92 1.70 -6.28
CA MET A 104 2.27 1.18 -7.61
C MET A 104 1.23 1.55 -8.67
N ILE A 105 -0.07 1.56 -8.34
CA ILE A 105 -1.12 2.04 -9.27
C ILE A 105 -0.85 3.49 -9.66
N MET A 106 -0.65 4.38 -8.67
CA MET A 106 -0.37 5.79 -8.93
C MET A 106 0.92 5.96 -9.75
N LEU A 107 1.96 5.18 -9.45
CA LEU A 107 3.21 5.18 -10.23
C LEU A 107 2.99 4.73 -11.68
N GLY A 108 2.23 3.65 -11.91
CA GLY A 108 1.92 3.16 -13.25
C GLY A 108 1.18 4.23 -14.08
N ILE A 109 0.22 4.92 -13.46
CA ILE A 109 -0.49 6.04 -14.10
C ILE A 109 0.47 7.20 -14.38
N LEU A 110 1.34 7.57 -13.45
CA LEU A 110 2.32 8.63 -13.63
C LEU A 110 3.24 8.35 -14.83
N VAL A 111 3.64 7.09 -15.04
CA VAL A 111 4.48 6.68 -16.18
C VAL A 111 3.82 6.94 -17.54
N THR A 112 2.48 6.89 -17.62
CA THR A 112 1.75 7.16 -18.87
C THR A 112 1.79 8.63 -19.30
N GLY A 113 2.04 9.55 -18.37
CA GLY A 113 2.16 10.98 -18.63
C GLY A 113 2.93 11.67 -17.51
N PRO A 114 4.28 11.63 -17.50
CA PRO A 114 5.06 12.07 -16.36
C PRO A 114 4.84 13.55 -16.03
N SER A 115 4.13 13.79 -14.93
CA SER A 115 3.79 15.12 -14.41
C SER A 115 4.62 15.41 -13.16
N GLY A 116 5.34 16.54 -13.15
CA GLY A 116 6.06 16.99 -11.96
C GLY A 116 5.13 17.28 -10.79
N ALA A 117 3.96 17.86 -11.06
CA ALA A 117 2.95 18.15 -10.04
C ALA A 117 2.36 16.86 -9.45
N ALA A 118 1.96 15.90 -10.29
CA ALA A 118 1.43 14.63 -9.81
C ALA A 118 2.50 13.79 -9.09
N PHE A 119 3.77 13.88 -9.49
CA PHE A 119 4.87 13.28 -8.74
C PHE A 119 5.00 13.88 -7.33
N GLY A 120 4.85 15.19 -7.17
CA GLY A 120 4.79 15.82 -5.85
C GLY A 120 3.65 15.26 -4.98
N ILE A 121 2.45 15.10 -5.55
CA ILE A 121 1.32 14.49 -4.86
C ILE A 121 1.57 13.01 -4.53
N LEU A 122 2.27 12.27 -5.40
CA LEU A 122 2.68 10.88 -5.14
C LEU A 122 3.60 10.80 -3.91
N VAL A 123 4.57 11.71 -3.79
CA VAL A 123 5.47 11.77 -2.62
C VAL A 123 4.70 12.10 -1.34
N LEU A 124 3.75 13.05 -1.40
CA LEU A 124 2.89 13.36 -0.24
C LEU A 124 2.04 12.16 0.18
N ASN A 125 1.45 11.44 -0.79
CA ASN A 125 0.76 10.19 -0.51
C ASN A 125 1.70 9.16 0.12
N PHE A 126 2.91 8.99 -0.40
CA PHE A 126 3.87 8.05 0.20
C PHE A 126 4.16 8.36 1.68
N ILE A 127 4.34 9.64 2.03
CA ILE A 127 4.56 10.08 3.42
C ILE A 127 3.33 9.77 4.29
N PHE A 128 2.12 10.05 3.77
CA PHE A 128 0.87 9.75 4.45
C PHE A 128 0.72 8.25 4.74
N TYR A 129 0.87 7.41 3.70
CA TYR A 129 0.78 5.96 3.86
C TYR A 129 1.91 5.39 4.73
N ASN A 130 3.11 6.00 4.75
CA ASN A 130 4.20 5.56 5.65
C ASN A 130 3.90 5.85 7.12
N SER A 131 3.30 7.00 7.39
CA SER A 131 2.82 7.34 8.74
C SER A 131 1.73 6.36 9.19
N MET A 132 0.82 6.04 8.27
CA MET A 132 -0.26 5.09 8.48
C MET A 132 0.24 3.67 8.78
N ALA A 133 1.14 3.17 7.93
CA ALA A 133 1.80 1.87 8.13
C ALA A 133 2.57 1.80 9.46
N SER A 134 3.20 2.90 9.88
CA SER A 134 3.93 2.95 11.15
C SER A 134 2.97 2.91 12.35
N TYR A 135 1.81 3.55 12.25
CA TYR A 135 0.77 3.48 13.27
C TYR A 135 0.21 2.06 13.40
N GLU A 136 -0.12 1.40 12.28
CA GLU A 136 -0.55 0.00 12.27
C GLU A 136 0.50 -0.95 12.84
N GLU A 137 1.76 -0.81 12.42
CA GLU A 137 2.86 -1.60 12.97
C GLU A 137 2.95 -1.43 14.50
N SER A 138 2.75 -0.22 15.02
CA SER A 138 2.76 0.01 16.48
C SER A 138 1.62 -0.69 17.21
N LEU A 139 0.44 -0.81 16.60
CA LEU A 139 -0.69 -1.55 17.15
C LEU A 139 -0.43 -3.05 17.10
N LEU A 140 0.12 -3.55 16.00
CA LEU A 140 0.47 -4.96 15.82
C LEU A 140 1.59 -5.39 16.78
N ILE A 141 2.58 -4.53 17.04
CA ILE A 141 3.61 -4.78 18.08
C ILE A 141 2.96 -4.85 19.47
N LYS A 142 2.01 -3.96 19.79
CA LYS A 142 1.30 -4.02 21.08
C LYS A 142 0.46 -5.30 21.22
N MET A 143 -0.06 -5.83 20.12
CA MET A 143 -0.92 -7.01 20.10
C MET A 143 -0.13 -8.33 20.15
N PHE A 144 0.92 -8.45 19.35
CA PHE A 144 1.65 -9.70 19.10
C PHE A 144 3.08 -9.70 19.67
N GLY A 145 3.57 -8.56 20.15
CA GLY A 145 4.89 -8.44 20.79
C GLY A 145 6.02 -8.94 19.89
N ASN A 146 6.82 -9.86 20.44
CA ASN A 146 8.01 -10.40 19.78
C ASN A 146 7.71 -11.13 18.47
N GLU A 147 6.56 -11.79 18.35
CA GLU A 147 6.18 -12.51 17.12
C GLU A 147 6.12 -11.55 15.91
N TYR A 148 5.59 -10.35 16.12
CA TYR A 148 5.55 -9.33 15.07
C TYR A 148 6.94 -8.71 14.81
N LEU A 149 7.76 -8.54 15.85
CA LEU A 149 9.12 -8.04 15.69
C LEU A 149 9.98 -8.98 14.84
N GLU A 150 9.90 -10.29 15.08
CA GLU A 150 10.56 -11.32 14.26
C GLU A 150 10.05 -11.29 12.81
N TYR A 151 8.72 -11.16 12.63
CA TYR A 151 8.13 -10.99 11.31
C TYR A 151 8.67 -9.75 10.57
N MET A 152 8.86 -8.61 11.25
CA MET A 152 9.42 -7.39 10.66
C MET A 152 10.85 -7.56 10.13
N GLU A 153 11.61 -8.51 10.64
CA GLU A 153 12.93 -8.83 10.11
C GLU A 153 12.84 -9.54 8.75
N THR A 154 11.87 -10.44 8.60
CA THR A 154 11.70 -11.30 7.42
C THR A 154 11.03 -10.60 6.24
N ALA A 155 10.05 -9.72 6.49
CA ALA A 155 9.31 -8.99 5.47
C ALA A 155 9.77 -7.52 5.36
N GLY A 156 9.76 -6.96 4.15
CA GLY A 156 9.97 -5.53 3.94
C GLY A 156 8.71 -4.73 4.21
N ARG A 157 8.83 -3.45 4.58
CA ARG A 157 7.64 -2.60 4.82
C ARG A 157 6.85 -2.38 3.52
N TRP A 158 7.57 -2.05 2.45
CA TRP A 158 7.00 -1.63 1.16
C TRP A 158 7.42 -2.52 -0.01
N LEU A 159 8.72 -2.79 -0.09
CA LEU A 159 9.32 -3.62 -1.14
C LEU A 159 9.55 -5.04 -0.63
N PRO A 160 9.46 -6.05 -1.52
CA PRO A 160 9.68 -7.43 -1.15
C PRO A 160 11.11 -7.62 -0.63
N LYS A 161 11.24 -8.14 0.59
CA LYS A 161 12.52 -8.68 1.04
C LYS A 161 12.68 -10.09 0.47
N PHE A 162 13.73 -10.28 -0.32
CA PHE A 162 14.18 -11.60 -0.75
C PHE A 162 15.24 -12.08 0.26
N ARG A 163 14.81 -12.63 1.39
CA ARG A 163 15.74 -13.27 2.31
C ARG A 163 16.18 -14.59 1.66
N LYS A 164 17.50 -14.85 1.60
CA LYS A 164 18.02 -16.18 1.25
C LYS A 164 17.50 -17.18 2.30
N PRO A 165 17.11 -18.42 1.92
CA PRO A 165 16.84 -19.45 2.92
C PRO A 165 18.08 -19.57 3.83
N ALA A 166 17.87 -19.69 5.14
CA ALA A 166 18.95 -20.01 6.06
C ALA A 166 19.57 -21.34 5.58
N ALA A 167 20.87 -21.29 5.28
CA ALA A 167 21.65 -22.46 4.87
C ALA A 167 21.84 -23.42 6.05
#